data_AF-A0A937HPK5-F1
#
_entry.id   AF-A0A937HPK5-F1
#
_cell.length_a   1.000
_cell.length_b   1.000
_cell.length_c   1.000
_cell.angle_alpha   90.00
_cell.angle_beta   90.00
_cell.angle_gamma   90.00
#
_symmetry.space_group_name_H-M   'P 1'
#
loop_
_entity.id
_entity.type
_entity.pdbx_description
1 polymer ?
#
loop_
_entity_poly.entity_id
_entity_poly.type
_entity_poly.pdbx_seq_one_letter_code
_entity_poly.pdbx_strand_id
1 'polypeptide(L)'
;RAGRGERPGQVLVQTYSPEHPVIQHLVDGRYELFLAEEIELRREAGLVPFSRACLLRLSGESASATATAASVLAERLKPLCQKQNWWLLGPAPAPVARVAGRSRWQLLLHGPVGSALPLPPGPALWEALPRGVALSVDPDPQQL
;
A
#
# COMPACT_ATOMS: atom_id res chain seq x y z
N ARG A 1 -17.95 -16.44 16.74
CA ARG A 1 -17.36 -15.38 17.60
C ARG A 1 -17.63 -15.76 19.05
N ALA A 2 -16.65 -15.62 19.94
CA ALA A 2 -16.87 -15.78 21.38
C ALA A 2 -17.98 -14.81 21.87
N GLY A 3 -18.80 -15.24 22.83
CA GLY A 3 -19.85 -14.40 23.43
C GLY A 3 -21.10 -14.16 22.57
N ARG A 4 -21.24 -14.80 21.40
CA ARG A 4 -22.47 -14.76 20.57
C ARG A 4 -23.35 -16.02 20.69
N GLY A 5 -22.96 -16.96 21.53
CA GLY A 5 -23.76 -18.14 21.86
C GLY A 5 -24.26 -18.03 23.30
N GLU A 6 -25.05 -19.02 23.73
CA GLU A 6 -25.63 -19.02 25.09
C GLU A 6 -24.59 -19.12 26.21
N ARG A 7 -23.37 -19.60 25.90
CA ARG A 7 -22.28 -19.66 26.87
C ARG A 7 -21.42 -18.39 26.81
N PRO A 8 -21.07 -17.81 27.96
CA PRO A 8 -20.13 -16.69 27.99
C PRO A 8 -18.79 -17.13 27.39
N GLY A 9 -18.24 -16.30 26.51
CA GLY A 9 -16.92 -16.49 25.94
C GLY A 9 -15.94 -15.47 26.51
N GLN A 10 -14.70 -15.88 26.73
CA GLN A 10 -13.61 -14.99 27.13
C GLN A 10 -12.71 -14.69 25.93
N VAL A 11 -12.23 -13.45 25.85
CA VAL A 11 -11.21 -13.03 24.87
C VAL A 11 -10.04 -12.47 25.66
N LEU A 12 -8.83 -12.96 25.39
CA LEU A 12 -7.59 -12.47 25.97
C LEU A 12 -6.80 -11.73 24.89
N VAL A 13 -6.38 -10.51 25.18
CA VAL A 13 -5.54 -9.70 24.30
C VAL A 13 -4.17 -9.56 24.96
N GLN A 14 -3.12 -10.06 24.29
CA GLN A 14 -1.74 -9.94 24.74
C GLN A 14 -1.00 -8.96 23.83
N THR A 15 -0.50 -7.88 24.40
CA THR A 15 0.25 -6.83 23.69
C THR A 15 1.34 -6.28 24.60
N TYR A 16 2.42 -5.79 23.99
CA TYR A 16 3.47 -5.05 24.71
C TYR A 16 3.07 -3.60 25.03
N SER A 17 1.98 -3.10 24.43
CA SER A 17 1.50 -1.72 24.61
C SER A 17 0.02 -1.70 24.99
N PRO A 18 -0.34 -2.18 26.20
CA PRO A 18 -1.73 -2.18 26.67
C PRO A 18 -2.34 -0.78 26.72
N GLU A 19 -1.53 0.25 26.93
CA GLU A 19 -1.91 1.67 26.99
C GLU A 19 -2.20 2.31 25.63
N HIS A 20 -1.93 1.62 24.51
CA HIS A 20 -2.17 2.20 23.20
C HIS A 20 -3.66 2.50 22.99
N PRO A 21 -4.06 3.67 22.44
CA PRO A 21 -5.47 4.08 22.32
C PRO A 21 -6.38 3.02 21.69
N VAL A 22 -5.94 2.36 20.61
CA VAL A 22 -6.69 1.27 19.96
C VAL A 22 -7.00 0.10 20.90
N ILE A 23 -6.09 -0.23 21.82
CA ILE A 23 -6.26 -1.33 22.78
C ILE A 23 -7.24 -0.91 23.87
N GLN A 24 -7.13 0.32 24.37
CA GLN A 24 -8.06 0.86 25.35
C GLN A 24 -9.50 0.89 24.81
N HIS A 25 -9.71 1.39 23.59
CA HIS A 25 -11.03 1.39 22.95
C HIS A 25 -11.57 -0.02 22.70
N LEU A 26 -10.70 -0.99 22.36
CA LEU A 26 -11.08 -2.39 22.20
C LEU A 26 -11.57 -3.00 23.51
N VAL A 27 -10.84 -2.77 24.62
CA VAL A 27 -11.18 -3.30 25.95
C VAL A 27 -12.46 -2.64 26.48
N ASP A 28 -12.63 -1.34 26.29
CA ASP A 28 -13.79 -0.57 26.75
C ASP A 28 -15.03 -0.75 25.85
N GLY A 29 -14.90 -1.45 24.72
CA GLY A 29 -15.99 -1.65 23.76
C GLY A 29 -16.41 -0.39 23.01
N ARG A 30 -15.54 0.62 22.92
CA ARG A 30 -15.82 1.95 22.33
C ARG A 30 -15.43 2.02 20.85
N TYR A 31 -15.98 1.12 20.05
CA TYR A 31 -15.66 1.02 18.62
C TYR A 31 -15.90 2.33 17.85
N GLU A 32 -17.03 2.99 18.08
CA GLU A 32 -17.40 4.22 17.35
C GLU A 32 -16.48 5.39 17.69
N LEU A 33 -16.02 5.48 18.95
CA LEU A 33 -15.08 6.53 19.37
C LEU A 33 -13.70 6.31 18.73
N PHE A 34 -13.22 5.06 18.73
CA PHE A 34 -12.01 4.70 17.98
C PHE A 34 -12.12 5.09 16.51
N LEU A 35 -13.24 4.78 15.86
CA LEU A 35 -13.44 5.08 14.45
C LEU A 35 -13.41 6.59 14.17
N ALA A 36 -14.05 7.39 15.04
CA ALA A 36 -14.07 8.85 14.94
C ALA A 36 -12.69 9.49 15.13
N GLU A 37 -11.86 8.93 16.01
CA GLU A 37 -10.49 9.41 16.23
C GLU A 37 -9.55 8.98 15.08
N GLU A 38 -9.61 7.70 14.68
CA GLU A 38 -8.79 7.13 13.61
C GLU A 38 -9.04 7.81 12.26
N ILE A 39 -10.29 8.17 11.96
CA ILE A 39 -10.63 8.82 10.68
C ILE A 39 -10.05 10.24 10.59
N GLU A 40 -10.05 10.99 11.70
CA GLU A 40 -9.46 12.33 11.72
C GLU A 40 -7.93 12.27 11.67
N LEU A 41 -7.30 11.32 12.38
CA LEU A 41 -5.86 11.09 12.26
C LEU A 41 -5.45 10.76 10.82
N ARG A 42 -6.23 9.92 10.11
CA ARG A 42 -5.99 9.61 8.69
C ARG A 42 -6.15 10.84 7.80
N ARG A 43 -7.14 11.68 8.08
CA ARG A 43 -7.37 12.93 7.33
C ARG A 43 -6.18 13.87 7.47
N GLU A 44 -5.73 14.09 8.69
CA GLU A 44 -4.57 14.94 8.99
C GLU A 44 -3.28 14.41 8.38
N ALA A 45 -3.08 13.08 8.44
CA ALA A 45 -1.93 12.42 7.84
C ALA A 45 -2.01 12.28 6.30
N GLY A 46 -3.13 12.69 5.68
CA GLY A 46 -3.35 12.55 4.24
C GLY A 46 -3.31 11.09 3.76
N LEU A 47 -3.84 10.16 4.57
CA LEU A 47 -3.91 8.74 4.26
C LEU A 47 -5.24 8.38 3.60
N VAL A 48 -5.28 7.24 2.91
CA VAL A 48 -6.52 6.68 2.37
C VAL A 48 -7.56 6.53 3.49
N PRO A 49 -8.81 7.03 3.33
CA PRO A 49 -9.47 7.41 2.06
C PRO A 49 -9.36 8.90 1.65
N PHE A 50 -8.60 9.72 2.37
CA PHE A 50 -8.43 11.16 2.08
C PHE A 50 -7.36 11.46 1.03
N SER A 51 -6.61 10.44 0.65
CA SER A 51 -5.70 10.41 -0.48
C SER A 51 -6.03 9.26 -1.41
N ARG A 52 -5.33 9.22 -2.54
CA ARG A 52 -5.36 8.13 -3.50
C ARG A 52 -3.98 7.45 -3.54
N ALA A 53 -3.98 6.13 -3.66
CA ALA A 53 -2.75 5.36 -3.78
C ALA A 53 -2.81 4.40 -4.97
N CYS A 54 -1.68 4.12 -5.59
CA CYS A 54 -1.56 3.07 -6.60
C CYS A 54 -0.21 2.38 -6.45
N LEU A 55 -0.25 1.06 -6.27
CA LEU A 55 0.95 0.25 -6.10
C LEU A 55 1.31 -0.43 -7.42
N LEU A 56 2.53 -0.19 -7.88
CA LEU A 56 3.11 -0.85 -9.04
C LEU A 56 4.07 -1.92 -8.54
N ARG A 57 3.78 -3.19 -8.81
CA ARG A 57 4.64 -4.31 -8.41
C ARG A 57 5.32 -4.92 -9.62
N LEU A 58 6.64 -4.96 -9.60
CA LEU A 58 7.48 -5.61 -10.59
C LEU A 58 7.93 -6.97 -10.06
N SER A 59 7.89 -7.99 -10.90
CA SER A 59 8.39 -9.33 -10.56
C SER A 59 9.20 -9.92 -11.69
N GLY A 60 10.43 -10.36 -11.40
CA GLY A 60 11.32 -11.00 -12.37
C GLY A 60 12.21 -12.05 -11.74
N GLU A 61 12.81 -12.90 -12.56
CA GLU A 61 13.70 -13.99 -12.10
C GLU A 61 15.07 -13.46 -11.66
N SER A 62 15.57 -12.43 -12.35
CA SER A 62 16.81 -11.76 -11.99
C SER A 62 16.53 -10.57 -11.08
N ALA A 63 17.11 -10.61 -9.87
CA ALA A 63 16.96 -9.53 -8.89
C ALA A 63 17.52 -8.20 -9.42
N SER A 64 18.71 -8.24 -10.03
CA SER A 64 19.34 -7.07 -10.64
C SER A 64 18.48 -6.50 -11.78
N ALA A 65 18.02 -7.34 -12.72
CA ALA A 65 17.21 -6.86 -13.84
C ALA A 65 15.86 -6.27 -13.37
N THR A 66 15.23 -6.87 -12.35
CA THR A 66 13.97 -6.37 -11.78
C THR A 66 14.17 -5.02 -11.07
N ALA A 67 15.27 -4.88 -10.32
CA ALA A 67 15.63 -3.61 -9.67
C ALA A 67 15.89 -2.51 -10.70
N THR A 68 16.70 -2.78 -11.73
CA THR A 68 16.96 -1.84 -12.82
C THR A 68 15.67 -1.44 -13.54
N ALA A 69 14.79 -2.39 -13.84
CA ALA A 69 13.49 -2.11 -14.44
C ALA A 69 12.63 -1.20 -13.56
N ALA A 70 12.63 -1.43 -12.24
CA ALA A 70 11.90 -0.59 -11.29
C ALA A 70 12.45 0.85 -11.26
N SER A 71 13.78 1.02 -11.27
CA SER A 71 14.42 2.34 -11.33
C SER A 71 14.13 3.08 -12.64
N VAL A 72 14.20 2.40 -13.77
CA VAL A 72 13.87 2.99 -15.08
C VAL A 72 12.40 3.42 -15.13
N LEU A 73 11.50 2.58 -14.59
CA LEU A 73 10.09 2.91 -14.50
C LEU A 73 9.84 4.12 -13.59
N ALA A 74 10.52 4.19 -12.46
CA ALA A 74 10.43 5.32 -11.53
C ALA A 74 10.80 6.65 -12.22
N GLU A 75 11.94 6.70 -12.92
CA GLU A 75 12.40 7.90 -13.62
C GLU A 75 11.43 8.35 -14.72
N ARG A 76 10.77 7.39 -15.41
CA ARG A 76 9.75 7.70 -16.42
C ARG A 76 8.47 8.27 -15.80
N LEU A 77 8.05 7.75 -14.64
CA LEU A 77 6.81 8.16 -13.98
C LEU A 77 6.97 9.46 -13.17
N LYS A 78 8.17 9.74 -12.66
CA LYS A 78 8.49 10.94 -11.87
C LYS A 78 7.96 12.25 -12.47
N PRO A 79 8.21 12.59 -13.76
CA PRO A 79 7.67 13.82 -14.34
C PRO A 79 6.14 13.83 -14.48
N LEU A 80 5.51 12.66 -14.71
CA LEU A 80 4.05 12.56 -14.77
C LEU A 80 3.42 12.78 -13.39
N CYS A 81 4.06 12.23 -12.35
CA CYS A 81 3.64 12.37 -10.96
C CYS A 81 3.75 13.84 -10.53
N GLN A 82 4.89 14.48 -10.79
CA GLN A 82 5.12 15.89 -10.46
C GLN A 82 4.09 16.82 -11.11
N LYS A 83 3.77 16.61 -12.41
CA LYS A 83 2.77 17.41 -13.13
C LYS A 83 1.35 17.31 -12.53
N GLN A 84 1.03 16.19 -11.88
CA GLN A 84 -0.30 15.92 -11.33
C GLN A 84 -0.33 16.03 -9.80
N ASN A 85 0.74 16.52 -9.17
CA ASN A 85 0.89 16.62 -7.72
C ASN A 85 0.81 15.26 -6.98
N TRP A 86 1.38 14.22 -7.59
CA TRP A 86 1.55 12.90 -6.98
C TRP A 86 2.98 12.72 -6.48
N TRP A 87 3.12 12.03 -5.36
CA TRP A 87 4.37 11.50 -4.85
C TRP A 87 4.65 10.12 -5.43
N LEU A 88 5.90 9.90 -5.82
CA LEU A 88 6.45 8.62 -6.25
C LEU A 88 7.39 8.14 -5.14
N LEU A 89 7.02 7.08 -4.45
CA LEU A 89 7.79 6.46 -3.38
C LEU A 89 8.43 5.16 -3.88
N GLY A 90 9.70 4.95 -3.55
CA GLY A 90 10.52 3.86 -4.10
C GLY A 90 11.39 4.32 -5.29
N PRO A 91 11.94 3.38 -6.09
CA PRO A 91 11.71 1.93 -6.04
C PRO A 91 12.26 1.30 -4.77
N ALA A 92 11.54 0.33 -4.22
CA ALA A 92 11.98 -0.45 -3.06
C ALA A 92 11.75 -1.94 -3.28
N PRO A 93 12.52 -2.84 -2.65
CA PRO A 93 12.14 -4.25 -2.54
C PRO A 93 10.76 -4.36 -1.92
N ALA A 94 9.92 -5.26 -2.41
CA ALA A 94 8.63 -5.54 -1.76
C ALA A 94 8.86 -6.13 -0.36
N PRO A 95 7.92 -5.97 0.60
CA PRO A 95 8.04 -6.53 1.96
C PRO A 95 8.42 -8.01 1.96
N VAL A 96 7.91 -8.76 0.97
CA VAL A 96 8.40 -10.09 0.63
C VAL A 96 9.23 -10.01 -0.65
N ALA A 97 10.54 -9.87 -0.48
CA ALA A 97 11.47 -9.60 -1.58
C ALA A 97 11.58 -10.73 -2.63
N ARG A 98 11.25 -11.99 -2.26
CA ARG A 98 11.29 -13.13 -3.18
C ARG A 98 10.11 -14.08 -2.95
N VAL A 99 9.40 -14.44 -4.01
CA VAL A 99 8.30 -15.43 -3.97
C VAL A 99 8.41 -16.33 -5.19
N ALA A 100 8.32 -17.66 -4.97
CA ALA A 100 8.44 -18.67 -6.03
C ALA A 100 9.68 -18.46 -6.93
N GLY A 101 10.82 -18.12 -6.30
CA GLY A 101 12.07 -17.89 -7.03
C GLY A 101 12.20 -16.53 -7.72
N ARG A 102 11.16 -15.69 -7.74
CA ARG A 102 11.14 -14.39 -8.41
C ARG A 102 11.37 -13.24 -7.43
N SER A 103 12.25 -12.32 -7.79
CA SER A 103 12.50 -11.05 -7.09
C SER A 103 11.33 -10.09 -7.29
N ARG A 104 10.95 -9.35 -6.23
CA ARG A 104 9.85 -8.39 -6.25
C ARG A 104 10.30 -7.00 -5.82
N TRP A 105 9.90 -6.02 -6.62
CA TRP A 105 10.12 -4.60 -6.39
C TRP A 105 8.82 -3.84 -6.51
N GLN A 106 8.71 -2.71 -5.84
CA GLN A 106 7.50 -1.89 -5.89
C GLN A 106 7.79 -0.40 -5.96
N LEU A 107 6.84 0.30 -6.56
CA LEU A 107 6.69 1.75 -6.54
C LEU A 107 5.31 2.07 -6.00
N LEU A 108 5.22 3.03 -5.09
CA LEU A 108 3.97 3.52 -4.56
C LEU A 108 3.73 4.94 -5.08
N LEU A 109 2.64 5.11 -5.82
CA LEU A 109 2.12 6.41 -6.20
C LEU A 109 1.12 6.85 -5.13
N HIS A 110 1.31 8.04 -4.57
CA HIS A 110 0.43 8.61 -3.56
C HIS A 110 0.05 10.03 -3.95
N GLY A 111 -1.24 10.35 -3.99
CA GLY A 111 -1.69 11.64 -4.51
C GLY A 111 -3.09 12.05 -4.07
N PRO A 112 -3.62 13.14 -4.66
CA PRO A 112 -4.90 13.70 -4.26
C PRO A 112 -6.07 12.77 -4.56
N VAL A 113 -7.05 12.73 -3.66
CA VAL A 113 -8.33 12.04 -3.89
C VAL A 113 -9.01 12.55 -5.16
N GLY A 114 -9.63 11.65 -5.93
CA GLY A 114 -10.36 12.01 -7.16
C GLY A 114 -9.49 12.39 -8.36
N SER A 115 -8.16 12.52 -8.20
CA SER A 115 -7.26 12.77 -9.33
C SER A 115 -7.02 11.51 -10.17
N ALA A 116 -6.76 11.68 -11.47
CA ALA A 116 -6.39 10.57 -12.35
C ALA A 116 -5.01 9.99 -11.95
N LEU A 117 -4.82 8.69 -12.19
CA LEU A 117 -3.51 8.07 -11.96
C LEU A 117 -2.49 8.63 -12.97
N PRO A 118 -1.27 8.98 -12.53
CA PRO A 118 -0.24 9.54 -13.40
C PRO A 118 0.50 8.46 -14.20
N LEU A 119 -0.28 7.58 -14.86
CA LEU A 119 0.22 6.47 -15.67
C LEU A 119 0.02 6.77 -17.17
N PRO A 120 0.95 6.37 -18.05
CA PRO A 120 0.74 6.44 -19.48
C PRO A 120 -0.45 5.56 -19.91
N PRO A 121 -1.23 5.96 -20.92
CA PRO A 121 -2.34 5.16 -21.42
C PRO A 121 -1.85 3.93 -22.18
N GLY A 122 -2.68 2.88 -22.18
CA GLY A 122 -2.46 1.69 -23.01
C GLY A 122 -1.26 0.83 -22.59
N PRO A 123 -0.66 0.06 -23.53
CA PRO A 123 0.38 -0.91 -23.22
C PRO A 123 1.76 -0.31 -22.95
N ALA A 124 1.93 1.00 -23.11
CA ALA A 124 3.22 1.70 -23.02
C ALA A 124 3.99 1.42 -21.71
N LEU A 125 3.25 1.20 -20.60
CA LEU A 125 3.83 0.85 -19.31
C LEU A 125 4.53 -0.51 -19.33
N TRP A 126 3.95 -1.49 -20.03
CA TRP A 126 4.49 -2.86 -20.16
C TRP A 126 5.54 -2.95 -21.26
N GLU A 127 5.39 -2.21 -22.36
CA GLU A 127 6.36 -2.15 -23.45
C GLU A 127 7.72 -1.60 -23.01
N ALA A 128 7.74 -0.76 -21.96
CA ALA A 128 8.98 -0.22 -21.39
C ALA A 128 9.76 -1.25 -20.53
N LEU A 129 9.20 -2.43 -20.26
CA LEU A 129 9.82 -3.43 -19.39
C LEU A 129 10.71 -4.41 -20.17
N PRO A 130 11.85 -4.82 -19.59
CA PRO A 130 12.67 -5.87 -20.19
C PRO A 130 11.94 -7.21 -20.15
N ARG A 131 12.28 -8.11 -21.08
CA ARG A 131 11.75 -9.48 -21.09
C ARG A 131 12.03 -10.18 -19.75
N GLY A 132 11.04 -10.91 -19.25
CA GLY A 132 11.14 -11.65 -17.98
C GLY A 132 10.74 -10.86 -16.74
N VAL A 133 10.53 -9.54 -16.85
CA VAL A 133 9.95 -8.71 -15.79
C VAL A 133 8.48 -8.46 -16.07
N ALA A 134 7.62 -8.92 -15.16
CA ALA A 134 6.18 -8.65 -15.18
C ALA A 134 5.86 -7.45 -14.29
N LEU A 135 4.78 -6.74 -14.63
CA LEU A 135 4.25 -5.61 -13.87
C LEU A 135 2.76 -5.80 -13.58
N SER A 136 2.38 -5.63 -12.33
CA SER A 136 0.98 -5.50 -11.90
C SER A 136 0.73 -4.09 -11.38
N VAL A 137 -0.41 -3.51 -11.77
CA VAL A 137 -0.90 -2.21 -11.29
C VAL A 137 -2.07 -2.48 -10.35
N ASP A 138 -2.01 -1.96 -9.13
CA ASP A 138 -3.02 -2.12 -8.09
C ASP A 138 -3.51 -0.73 -7.64
N PRO A 139 -4.56 -0.19 -8.30
CA PRO A 139 -5.20 1.04 -7.87
C PRO A 139 -5.90 0.85 -6.53
N ASP A 140 -5.73 1.81 -5.62
CA ASP A 140 -6.36 1.82 -4.30
C ASP A 140 -6.07 0.53 -3.50
N PRO A 141 -4.78 0.20 -3.31
CA PRO A 141 -4.35 -1.07 -2.74
C PRO A 141 -4.80 -1.19 -1.28
N GLN A 142 -5.28 -2.38 -0.89
CA GLN A 142 -5.63 -2.67 0.51
C GLN A 142 -4.39 -2.90 1.39
N GLN A 143 -3.24 -3.19 0.76
CA GLN A 143 -1.95 -3.45 1.41
C GLN A 143 -0.83 -2.80 0.58
N LEU A 144 0.08 -2.09 1.27
CA LEU A 144 1.24 -1.42 0.69
C LEU A 144 2.52 -2.27 0.78
#